data_AF-A0A7Y5FFM6-F1
#
_entry.id   AF-A0A7Y5FFM6-F1
#
_cell.length_a   1.000
_cell.length_b   1.000
_cell.length_c   1.000
_cell.angle_alpha   90.00
_cell.angle_beta   90.00
_cell.angle_gamma   90.00
#
_symmetry.space_group_name_H-M   'P 1'
#
loop_
_entity.id
_entity.type
_entity.pdbx_description
1 polymer ?
#
loop_
_entity_poly.entity_id
_entity_poly.type
_entity_poly.pdbx_seq_one_letter_code
_entity_poly.pdbx_strand_id
1 'polypeptide(L)'
;MRFIHFADTHLGFSDLAKVDPQTGVNRREQDFYDAWWRVIEAILLHKPDFVLHAGDLFQSPRPNNRAIAVALAGLQQLQAANIPFVVVAGNHSTPRIRATGNIFEALSVLPVVRAAYKGAYEKIVLTGVGGKSSCAIHCLPHCSLSEELEQAYADLRWEQAATWNILLSHGAWRAAGKIDTRMGEFNEQMLEDPETRLNLNFDYIALGHYHRFLAINDHTFYSGSTERTSFNEAGYTSGYIFGDLTTREWRYHQIPARPMLRLRPVNAKGKSREEIMAEVAQRSTADLAEAMVSLELQQLSRDLYLQLDFAALDRLFPQVFHFDRQISLETTAVNERSSVTPALGSLREEFARHLQKHADGSLPIAELERLGAQFLAEAEAQELEA
;
A
#
# COMPACT_ATOMS: atom_id res chain seq x y z
N MET A 1 24.20 0.84 16.27
CA MET A 1 23.08 1.80 16.39
C MET A 1 21.82 1.04 16.00
N ARG A 2 20.76 1.14 16.79
CA ARG A 2 19.53 0.35 16.66
C ARG A 2 18.39 1.21 16.17
N PHE A 3 17.53 0.67 15.33
CA PHE A 3 16.38 1.39 14.79
C PHE A 3 15.14 0.52 14.70
N ILE A 4 13.99 1.18 14.59
CA ILE A 4 12.74 0.53 14.15
C ILE A 4 12.35 1.11 12.80
N HIS A 5 12.05 0.24 11.83
CA HIS A 5 11.54 0.59 10.51
C HIS A 5 10.12 0.04 10.34
N PHE A 6 9.16 0.92 10.02
CA PHE A 6 7.80 0.56 9.60
C PHE A 6 7.29 1.54 8.54
N ALA A 7 6.17 1.23 7.90
CA ALA A 7 5.59 2.04 6.83
C ALA A 7 4.09 1.82 6.73
N ASP A 8 3.44 2.57 5.83
CA ASP A 8 2.07 2.28 5.37
C ASP A 8 1.08 2.16 6.53
N THR A 9 1.17 3.11 7.48
CA THR A 9 0.34 3.15 8.69
C THR A 9 -1.08 3.62 8.37
N HIS A 10 -1.26 4.45 7.34
CA HIS A 10 -2.57 4.86 6.82
C HIS A 10 -3.55 5.38 7.89
N LEU A 11 -3.07 6.19 8.84
CA LEU A 11 -3.92 6.79 9.87
C LEU A 11 -5.08 7.56 9.25
N GLY A 12 -6.29 7.28 9.74
CA GLY A 12 -7.53 7.83 9.21
C GLY A 12 -8.17 7.00 8.09
N PHE A 13 -7.60 5.85 7.72
CA PHE A 13 -8.30 4.88 6.87
C PHE A 13 -9.59 4.42 7.54
N SER A 14 -10.68 4.36 6.79
CA SER A 14 -11.98 3.92 7.28
C SER A 14 -12.74 3.23 6.16
N ASP A 15 -13.43 2.14 6.45
CA ASP A 15 -14.21 1.38 5.46
C ASP A 15 -15.40 0.65 6.11
N LEU A 16 -16.24 0.00 5.30
CA LEU A 16 -17.32 -0.93 5.67
C LEU A 16 -18.49 -0.31 6.44
N ALA A 17 -18.49 1.01 6.64
CA ALA A 17 -19.52 1.77 7.36
C ALA A 17 -19.93 1.16 8.73
N LYS A 18 -19.02 0.44 9.40
CA LYS A 18 -19.24 -0.16 10.72
C LYS A 18 -18.72 0.78 11.80
N VAL A 19 -19.62 1.25 12.66
CA VAL A 19 -19.34 2.24 13.69
C VAL A 19 -19.50 1.62 15.07
N ASP A 20 -18.60 1.97 16.00
CA ASP A 20 -18.76 1.64 17.40
C ASP A 20 -19.90 2.48 18.01
N PRO A 21 -20.93 1.86 18.63
CA PRO A 21 -22.10 2.58 19.10
C PRO A 21 -21.82 3.48 20.31
N GLN A 22 -20.73 3.26 21.05
CA GLN A 22 -20.37 4.07 22.21
C GLN A 22 -19.53 5.28 21.80
N THR A 23 -18.56 5.09 20.91
CA THR A 23 -17.60 6.15 20.53
C THR A 23 -17.99 6.89 19.26
N GLY A 24 -18.84 6.31 18.41
CA GLY A 24 -19.18 6.84 17.10
C GLY A 24 -18.04 6.76 16.07
N VAL A 25 -16.94 6.07 16.39
CA VAL A 25 -15.77 5.92 15.51
C VAL A 25 -15.96 4.70 14.61
N ASN A 26 -15.52 4.81 13.34
CA ASN A 26 -15.51 3.66 12.45
C ASN A 26 -14.57 2.58 13.00
N ARG A 27 -15.02 1.33 13.07
CA ARG A 27 -14.25 0.24 13.70
C ARG A 27 -13.00 -0.13 12.90
N ARG A 28 -13.01 0.04 11.56
CA ARG A 28 -11.78 -0.09 10.75
C ARG A 28 -10.81 1.04 11.04
N GLU A 29 -11.29 2.28 11.17
CA GLU A 29 -10.45 3.41 11.59
C GLU A 29 -9.78 3.17 12.95
N GLN A 30 -10.50 2.58 13.89
CA GLN A 30 -9.95 2.19 15.19
C GLN A 30 -8.86 1.11 15.07
N ASP A 31 -9.02 0.12 14.17
CA ASP A 31 -8.01 -0.93 14.00
C ASP A 31 -6.64 -0.35 13.58
N PHE A 32 -6.62 0.68 12.71
CA PHE A 32 -5.39 1.39 12.33
C PHE A 32 -4.78 2.20 13.49
N TYR A 33 -5.62 2.80 14.34
CA TYR A 33 -5.14 3.49 15.55
C TYR A 33 -4.55 2.53 16.56
N ASP A 34 -5.18 1.37 16.77
CA ASP A 34 -4.65 0.35 17.67
C ASP A 34 -3.33 -0.22 17.14
N ALA A 35 -3.19 -0.41 15.81
CA ALA A 35 -1.95 -0.83 15.18
C ALA A 35 -0.81 0.19 15.41
N TRP A 36 -1.09 1.49 15.22
CA TRP A 36 -0.15 2.56 15.55
C TRP A 36 0.30 2.51 17.01
N TRP A 37 -0.64 2.36 17.95
CA TRP A 37 -0.29 2.28 19.37
C TRP A 37 0.58 1.06 19.71
N ARG A 38 0.34 -0.10 19.08
CA ARG A 38 1.20 -1.29 19.23
C ARG A 38 2.63 -1.02 18.78
N VAL A 39 2.82 -0.28 17.69
CA VAL A 39 4.16 0.12 17.22
C VAL A 39 4.80 1.13 18.17
N ILE A 40 4.05 2.11 18.68
CA ILE A 40 4.54 3.08 19.67
C ILE A 40 4.97 2.37 20.97
N GLU A 41 4.16 1.45 21.48
CA GLU A 41 4.50 0.63 22.65
C GLU A 41 5.78 -0.17 22.42
N ALA A 42 5.93 -0.78 21.24
CA ALA A 42 7.15 -1.50 20.87
C ALA A 42 8.37 -0.57 20.81
N ILE A 43 8.24 0.65 20.27
CA ILE A 43 9.33 1.65 20.26
C ILE A 43 9.75 1.99 21.69
N LEU A 44 8.80 2.25 22.59
CA LEU A 44 9.09 2.59 23.98
C LEU A 44 9.69 1.43 24.77
N LEU A 45 9.33 0.19 24.42
CA LEU A 45 9.89 -1.03 24.99
C LEU A 45 11.34 -1.24 24.53
N HIS A 46 11.59 -1.20 23.22
CA HIS A 46 12.89 -1.51 22.63
C HIS A 46 13.91 -0.37 22.77
N LYS A 47 13.43 0.88 22.89
CA LYS A 47 14.24 2.10 22.99
C LYS A 47 15.33 2.18 21.91
N PRO A 48 14.95 2.15 20.62
CA PRO A 48 15.91 2.32 19.53
C PRO A 48 16.55 3.72 19.58
N ASP A 49 17.69 3.86 18.90
CA ASP A 49 18.36 5.16 18.76
C ASP A 49 17.56 6.12 17.86
N PHE A 50 16.77 5.59 16.92
CA PHE A 50 15.86 6.34 16.06
C PHE A 50 14.81 5.44 15.41
N VAL A 51 13.81 6.06 14.79
CA VAL A 51 12.73 5.39 14.06
C VAL A 51 12.71 5.88 12.61
N LEU A 52 12.48 4.95 11.68
CA LEU A 52 12.30 5.19 10.26
C LEU A 52 10.85 4.86 9.87
N HIS A 53 10.12 5.82 9.31
CA HIS A 53 8.82 5.61 8.71
C HIS A 53 8.88 5.84 7.20
N ALA A 54 8.74 4.77 6.42
CA ALA A 54 8.99 4.79 4.98
C ALA A 54 7.76 5.23 4.15
N GLY A 55 7.07 6.27 4.57
CA GLY A 55 5.91 6.82 3.84
C GLY A 55 4.55 6.29 4.27
N ASP A 56 3.52 7.02 3.85
CA ASP A 56 2.10 6.76 4.14
C ASP A 56 1.73 6.62 5.62
N LEU A 57 2.18 7.60 6.42
CA LEU A 57 1.73 7.74 7.81
C LEU A 57 0.21 7.98 7.90
N PHE A 58 -0.34 8.76 6.95
CA PHE A 58 -1.77 9.05 6.87
C PHE A 58 -2.35 8.56 5.55
N GLN A 59 -3.62 8.18 5.58
CA GLN A 59 -4.36 7.71 4.41
C GLN A 59 -4.60 8.80 3.34
N SER A 60 -4.51 10.07 3.70
CA SER A 60 -4.94 11.19 2.85
C SER A 60 -4.03 12.41 3.05
N PRO A 61 -3.84 13.25 2.01
CA PRO A 61 -3.10 14.51 2.14
C PRO A 61 -3.76 15.50 3.10
N ARG A 62 -5.06 15.32 3.36
CA ARG A 62 -5.82 16.06 4.37
C ARG A 62 -6.38 15.07 5.39
N PRO A 63 -5.58 14.65 6.37
CA PRO A 63 -6.03 13.71 7.39
C PRO A 63 -7.14 14.34 8.24
N ASN A 64 -8.02 13.51 8.77
CA ASN A 64 -9.06 13.98 9.67
C ASN A 64 -8.47 14.37 11.05
N ASN A 65 -9.21 15.18 11.83
CA ASN A 65 -8.72 15.68 13.12
C ASN A 65 -8.34 14.57 14.11
N ARG A 66 -9.04 13.43 14.06
CA ARG A 66 -8.78 12.29 14.95
C ARG A 66 -7.46 11.61 14.60
N ALA A 67 -7.22 11.37 13.32
CA ALA A 67 -5.96 10.81 12.82
C ALA A 67 -4.77 11.69 13.20
N ILE A 68 -4.91 13.02 13.04
CA ILE A 68 -3.89 14.00 13.46
C ILE A 68 -3.66 13.90 14.97
N ALA A 69 -4.73 13.88 15.78
CA ALA A 69 -4.61 13.79 17.24
C ALA A 69 -3.91 12.49 17.69
N VAL A 70 -4.23 11.34 17.08
CA VAL A 70 -3.61 10.04 17.38
C VAL A 70 -2.12 10.05 17.01
N ALA A 71 -1.78 10.57 15.82
CA ALA A 71 -0.38 10.69 15.39
C ALA A 71 0.41 11.58 16.36
N LEU A 72 -0.12 12.78 16.67
CA LEU A 72 0.53 13.72 17.60
C LEU A 72 0.73 13.12 18.99
N ALA A 73 -0.26 12.40 19.52
CA ALA A 73 -0.15 11.75 20.82
C ALA A 73 0.96 10.69 20.84
N GLY A 74 1.10 9.88 19.79
CA GLY A 74 2.20 8.91 19.67
C GLY A 74 3.56 9.60 19.52
N LEU A 75 3.65 10.62 18.67
CA LEU A 75 4.89 11.39 18.47
C LEU A 75 5.34 12.12 19.75
N GLN A 76 4.40 12.57 20.59
CA GLN A 76 4.70 13.13 21.91
C GLN A 76 5.34 12.11 22.86
N GLN A 77 4.95 10.83 22.80
CA GLN A 77 5.63 9.77 23.57
C GLN A 77 7.08 9.59 23.11
N LEU A 78 7.33 9.59 21.80
CA LEU A 78 8.69 9.52 21.25
C LEU A 78 9.52 10.75 21.65
N GLN A 79 8.91 11.94 21.64
CA GLN A 79 9.58 13.16 22.10
C GLN A 79 9.97 13.08 23.58
N ALA A 80 9.06 12.61 24.44
CA ALA A 80 9.35 12.41 25.86
C ALA A 80 10.47 11.37 26.09
N ALA A 81 10.56 10.36 25.22
CA ALA A 81 11.61 9.36 25.23
C ALA A 81 12.92 9.81 24.53
N ASN A 82 12.94 10.98 23.89
CA ASN A 82 14.04 11.48 23.05
C ASN A 82 14.43 10.54 21.91
N ILE A 83 13.45 9.89 21.26
CA ILE A 83 13.66 8.97 20.13
C ILE A 83 13.28 9.68 18.83
N PRO A 84 14.24 10.11 17.99
CA PRO A 84 13.95 10.78 16.73
C PRO A 84 13.08 9.94 15.80
N PHE A 85 12.11 10.58 15.16
CA PHE A 85 11.20 9.99 14.18
C PHE A 85 11.50 10.57 12.81
N VAL A 86 12.13 9.78 11.95
CA VAL A 86 12.45 10.16 10.57
C VAL A 86 11.42 9.58 9.63
N VAL A 87 10.78 10.41 8.82
CA VAL A 87 9.68 10.01 7.94
C VAL A 87 9.84 10.62 6.56
N VAL A 88 9.56 9.82 5.53
CA VAL A 88 9.38 10.34 4.16
C VAL A 88 7.90 10.46 3.83
N ALA A 89 7.52 11.37 2.94
CA ALA A 89 6.19 11.36 2.35
C ALA A 89 6.03 10.20 1.37
N GLY A 90 4.90 9.49 1.44
CA GLY A 90 4.48 8.53 0.41
C GLY A 90 3.41 9.11 -0.51
N ASN A 91 2.89 8.32 -1.45
CA ASN A 91 1.94 8.78 -2.47
C ASN A 91 0.62 9.28 -1.85
N HIS A 92 0.17 8.72 -0.72
CA HIS A 92 -1.02 9.20 -0.02
C HIS A 92 -0.84 10.57 0.64
N SER A 93 0.42 10.98 0.88
CA SER A 93 0.75 12.27 1.49
C SER A 93 0.99 13.37 0.46
N THR A 94 1.19 13.03 -0.82
CA THR A 94 1.45 13.99 -1.89
C THR A 94 0.13 14.55 -2.44
N PRO A 95 -0.19 15.84 -2.25
CA PRO A 95 -1.42 16.41 -2.76
C PRO A 95 -1.37 16.59 -4.28
N ARG A 96 -2.49 16.31 -4.96
CA ARG A 96 -2.65 16.59 -6.41
C ARG A 96 -2.49 18.07 -6.77
N ILE A 97 -2.78 18.96 -5.82
CA ILE A 97 -2.64 20.41 -5.97
C ILE A 97 -1.61 20.87 -4.95
N ARG A 98 -0.45 21.36 -5.41
CA ARG A 98 0.66 21.81 -4.55
C ARG A 98 0.23 22.81 -3.46
N ALA A 99 -0.73 23.68 -3.76
CA ALA A 99 -1.26 24.67 -2.81
C ALA A 99 -1.97 24.06 -1.58
N THR A 100 -2.27 22.75 -1.58
CA THR A 100 -2.85 22.06 -0.43
C THR A 100 -1.91 22.02 0.78
N GLY A 101 -0.60 22.14 0.54
CA GLY A 101 0.42 21.90 1.56
C GLY A 101 0.54 20.42 1.92
N ASN A 102 1.52 20.10 2.77
CA ASN A 102 1.76 18.74 3.25
C ASN A 102 1.64 18.71 4.77
N ILE A 103 0.92 17.74 5.33
CA ILE A 103 0.76 17.60 6.79
C ILE A 103 2.09 17.47 7.52
N PHE A 104 3.14 16.94 6.86
CA PHE A 104 4.48 16.87 7.42
C PHE A 104 5.11 18.24 7.71
N GLU A 105 4.66 19.31 7.05
CA GLU A 105 5.07 20.68 7.40
C GLU A 105 4.62 21.03 8.83
N ALA A 106 3.37 20.72 9.19
CA ALA A 106 2.85 20.93 10.53
C ALA A 106 3.51 20.01 11.56
N LEU A 107 3.73 18.73 11.21
CA LEU A 107 4.40 17.79 12.11
C LEU A 107 5.87 18.12 12.37
N SER A 108 6.55 18.74 11.39
CA SER A 108 7.96 19.15 11.51
C SER A 108 8.20 20.26 12.55
N VAL A 109 7.14 20.88 13.08
CA VAL A 109 7.23 21.79 14.24
C VAL A 109 7.67 21.04 15.49
N LEU A 110 7.42 19.73 15.59
CA LEU A 110 7.86 18.89 16.71
C LEU A 110 9.36 18.58 16.57
N PRO A 111 10.21 18.95 17.54
CA PRO A 111 11.65 18.70 17.48
C PRO A 111 12.07 17.24 17.39
N VAL A 112 11.18 16.28 17.68
CA VAL A 112 11.44 14.85 17.50
C VAL A 112 11.27 14.39 16.04
N VAL A 113 10.48 15.11 15.24
CA VAL A 113 10.14 14.75 13.87
C VAL A 113 11.19 15.31 12.91
N ARG A 114 11.66 14.47 11.99
CA ARG A 114 12.49 14.86 10.85
C ARG A 114 11.81 14.34 9.59
N ALA A 115 11.01 15.19 8.95
CA ALA A 115 10.23 14.78 7.79
C ALA A 115 10.89 15.26 6.49
N ALA A 116 11.00 14.35 5.52
CA ALA A 116 11.33 14.66 4.13
C ALA A 116 10.05 14.54 3.30
N TYR A 117 9.61 15.62 2.69
CA TYR A 117 8.27 15.70 2.07
C TYR A 117 8.17 16.65 0.89
N LYS A 118 9.29 17.23 0.46
CA LYS A 118 9.32 18.29 -0.57
C LYS A 118 9.36 17.76 -2.01
N GLY A 119 9.25 16.44 -2.20
CA GLY A 119 9.38 15.81 -3.52
C GLY A 119 10.79 15.98 -4.11
N ALA A 120 11.81 16.06 -3.26
CA ALA A 120 13.21 16.18 -3.66
C ALA A 120 14.08 15.39 -2.68
N TYR A 121 15.33 15.12 -3.05
CA TYR A 121 16.28 14.49 -2.15
C TYR A 121 16.54 15.36 -0.92
N GLU A 122 16.40 14.76 0.24
CA GLU A 122 16.71 15.39 1.54
C GLU A 122 17.66 14.47 2.32
N LYS A 123 18.57 15.05 3.10
CA LYS A 123 19.51 14.28 3.94
C LYS A 123 19.37 14.69 5.39
N ILE A 124 19.15 13.70 6.25
CA ILE A 124 19.04 13.90 7.69
C ILE A 124 20.18 13.16 8.36
N VAL A 125 21.02 13.86 9.13
CA VAL A 125 22.12 13.24 9.87
C VAL A 125 21.74 13.15 11.34
N LEU A 126 21.76 11.92 11.87
CA LEU A 126 21.53 11.65 13.28
C LEU A 126 22.87 11.33 13.96
N THR A 127 23.06 11.85 15.17
CA THR A 127 24.23 11.58 15.99
C THR A 127 23.86 10.61 17.10
N GLY A 128 24.61 9.51 17.20
CA GLY A 128 24.47 8.52 18.26
C GLY A 128 24.88 9.05 19.63
N VAL A 129 24.46 8.33 20.67
CA VAL A 129 24.72 8.70 22.07
C VAL A 129 26.23 8.87 22.32
N GLY A 130 26.61 10.04 22.87
CA GLY A 130 28.00 10.37 23.16
C GLY A 130 28.83 10.84 21.96
N GLY A 131 28.21 11.08 20.80
CA GLY A 131 28.88 11.69 19.63
C GLY A 131 29.86 10.78 18.88
N LYS A 132 29.90 9.48 19.21
CA LYS A 132 30.90 8.54 18.69
C LYS A 132 30.52 7.87 17.37
N SER A 133 29.23 7.88 17.01
CA SER A 133 28.74 7.35 15.75
C SER A 133 27.70 8.29 15.16
N SER A 134 27.58 8.32 13.85
CA SER A 134 26.59 9.11 13.11
C SER A 134 25.93 8.27 12.03
N CYS A 135 24.68 8.55 11.73
CA CYS A 135 23.93 7.89 10.68
C CYS A 135 23.37 8.97 9.73
N ALA A 136 23.75 8.92 8.46
CA ALA A 136 23.12 9.70 7.41
C ALA A 136 21.92 8.92 6.87
N ILE A 137 20.75 9.55 6.87
CA ILE A 137 19.53 9.02 6.29
C ILE A 137 19.27 9.82 5.02
N HIS A 138 19.48 9.16 3.88
CA HIS A 138 19.21 9.66 2.55
C HIS A 138 17.73 9.45 2.27
N CYS A 139 16.97 10.53 2.18
CA CYS A 139 15.53 10.49 2.04
C CYS A 139 15.14 10.77 0.59
N LEU A 140 14.42 9.83 0.00
CA LEU A 140 13.75 9.98 -1.29
C LEU A 140 12.23 9.89 -1.05
N PRO A 141 11.57 11.00 -0.69
CA PRO A 141 10.12 11.00 -0.58
C PRO A 141 9.48 10.81 -1.95
N HIS A 142 8.19 10.44 -1.93
CA HIS A 142 7.39 10.39 -3.13
C HIS A 142 7.37 11.77 -3.84
N CYS A 143 7.67 11.76 -5.13
CA CYS A 143 7.73 12.89 -6.05
C CYS A 143 6.45 12.95 -6.88
N SER A 144 5.96 14.16 -7.19
CA SER A 144 4.73 14.28 -7.99
C SER A 144 4.97 14.01 -9.48
N LEU A 145 6.20 14.23 -9.93
CA LEU A 145 6.63 14.12 -11.31
C LEU A 145 7.86 13.22 -11.42
N SER A 146 8.01 12.54 -12.56
CA SER A 146 9.18 11.68 -12.82
C SER A 146 10.48 12.48 -12.84
N GLU A 147 10.47 13.72 -13.37
CA GLU A 147 11.64 14.60 -13.42
C GLU A 147 12.11 15.00 -12.01
N GLU A 148 11.18 15.15 -11.06
CA GLU A 148 11.51 15.43 -9.66
C GLU A 148 12.26 14.24 -9.03
N LEU A 149 11.83 13.01 -9.32
CA LEU A 149 12.51 11.80 -8.86
C LEU A 149 13.89 11.63 -9.51
N GLU A 150 13.98 11.84 -10.82
CA GLU A 150 15.23 11.80 -11.56
C GLU A 150 16.23 12.82 -11.01
N GLN A 151 15.76 14.04 -10.71
CA GLN A 151 16.56 15.06 -10.06
C GLN A 151 16.96 14.65 -8.62
N ALA A 152 16.05 14.04 -7.85
CA ALA A 152 16.37 13.55 -6.52
C ALA A 152 17.47 12.47 -6.54
N TYR A 153 17.44 11.53 -7.49
CA TYR A 153 18.55 10.59 -7.70
C TYR A 153 19.84 11.32 -8.08
N ALA A 154 19.75 12.29 -9.00
CA ALA A 154 20.90 13.08 -9.44
C ALA A 154 21.50 13.94 -8.32
N ASP A 155 20.74 14.31 -7.29
CA ASP A 155 21.17 15.11 -6.14
C ASP A 155 21.62 14.28 -4.95
N LEU A 156 21.44 12.96 -4.98
CA LEU A 156 21.89 12.08 -3.91
C LEU A 156 23.41 12.17 -3.77
N ARG A 157 23.87 12.54 -2.57
CA ARG A 157 25.30 12.67 -2.23
C ARG A 157 25.62 11.85 -1.00
N TRP A 158 26.51 10.88 -1.17
CA TRP A 158 27.05 10.05 -0.10
C TRP A 158 27.66 10.88 1.04
N GLU A 159 27.43 10.50 2.29
CA GLU A 159 27.98 11.19 3.46
C GLU A 159 29.19 10.44 4.02
N GLN A 160 30.39 10.89 3.63
CA GLN A 160 31.64 10.26 4.05
C GLN A 160 31.93 10.40 5.55
N ALA A 161 31.40 11.44 6.20
CA ALA A 161 31.60 11.65 7.64
C ALA A 161 30.62 10.82 8.49
N ALA A 162 29.62 10.18 7.87
CA ALA A 162 28.68 9.32 8.57
C ALA A 162 29.28 7.94 8.81
N THR A 163 29.07 7.38 10.00
CA THR A 163 29.42 5.99 10.30
C THR A 163 28.56 5.02 9.51
N TRP A 164 27.29 5.37 9.30
CA TRP A 164 26.30 4.56 8.59
C TRP A 164 25.54 5.41 7.59
N ASN A 165 25.23 4.86 6.42
CA ASN A 165 24.41 5.52 5.40
C ASN A 165 23.19 4.63 5.09
N ILE A 166 21.99 5.14 5.38
CA ILE A 166 20.72 4.45 5.15
C ILE A 166 19.94 5.18 4.06
N LEU A 167 19.31 4.45 3.14
CA LEU A 167 18.30 5.02 2.25
C LEU A 167 16.91 4.81 2.86
N LEU A 168 16.09 5.86 2.88
CA LEU A 168 14.68 5.82 3.27
C LEU A 168 13.85 6.31 2.07
N SER A 169 12.99 5.46 1.52
CA SER A 169 12.24 5.77 0.31
C SER A 169 10.84 5.13 0.31
N HIS A 170 9.98 5.63 -0.57
CA HIS A 170 8.63 5.13 -0.74
C HIS A 170 8.29 4.98 -2.23
N GLY A 171 7.92 3.77 -2.64
CA GLY A 171 7.57 3.47 -4.03
C GLY A 171 7.71 1.99 -4.36
N ALA A 172 7.26 1.61 -5.55
CA ALA A 172 7.33 0.24 -6.06
C ALA A 172 8.71 -0.09 -6.61
N TRP A 173 9.26 -1.22 -6.19
CA TRP A 173 10.54 -1.73 -6.63
C TRP A 173 10.35 -2.74 -7.77
N ARG A 174 11.14 -2.58 -8.85
CA ARG A 174 11.16 -3.54 -9.96
C ARG A 174 12.57 -4.02 -10.24
N ALA A 175 12.83 -5.30 -9.97
CA ALA A 175 14.11 -5.92 -10.24
C ALA A 175 13.97 -7.06 -11.27
N ALA A 176 14.43 -6.80 -12.51
CA ALA A 176 14.65 -7.77 -13.58
C ALA A 176 13.59 -8.91 -13.72
N GLY A 177 12.30 -8.58 -13.55
CA GLY A 177 11.18 -9.53 -13.67
C GLY A 177 11.05 -10.56 -12.55
N LYS A 178 11.86 -10.49 -11.49
CA LYS A 178 11.79 -11.41 -10.33
C LYS A 178 10.98 -10.84 -9.17
N ILE A 179 10.97 -9.51 -9.03
CA ILE A 179 10.25 -8.79 -7.98
C ILE A 179 9.51 -7.63 -8.66
N ASP A 180 8.21 -7.56 -8.41
CA ASP A 180 7.31 -6.50 -8.82
C ASP A 180 6.40 -6.18 -7.62
N THR A 181 6.62 -5.02 -7.02
CA THR A 181 5.88 -4.59 -5.82
C THR A 181 4.89 -3.47 -6.12
N ARG A 182 4.44 -3.36 -7.37
CA ARG A 182 3.34 -2.47 -7.74
C ARG A 182 2.06 -2.91 -7.05
N MET A 183 1.31 -1.94 -6.55
CA MET A 183 0.02 -2.15 -5.89
C MET A 183 -1.15 -1.78 -6.79
N GLY A 184 -0.88 -1.19 -7.97
CA GLY A 184 -1.92 -0.73 -8.89
C GLY A 184 -2.59 0.54 -8.38
N GLU A 185 -1.89 1.31 -7.57
CA GLU A 185 -2.38 2.56 -7.00
C GLU A 185 -2.22 3.70 -7.99
N PHE A 186 -3.13 4.67 -7.90
CA PHE A 186 -2.98 5.89 -8.69
C PHE A 186 -1.73 6.64 -8.23
N ASN A 187 -0.89 7.03 -9.18
CA ASN A 187 0.36 7.74 -8.92
C ASN A 187 1.40 6.91 -8.15
N GLU A 188 1.42 5.59 -8.35
CA GLU A 188 2.52 4.76 -7.83
C GLU A 188 3.86 5.19 -8.47
N GLN A 189 4.88 5.37 -7.63
CA GLN A 189 6.20 5.76 -8.07
C GLN A 189 7.08 4.53 -8.24
N MET A 190 7.73 4.38 -9.39
CA MET A 190 8.69 3.31 -9.63
C MET A 190 10.08 3.71 -9.15
N LEU A 191 10.65 2.91 -8.25
CA LEU A 191 12.03 3.02 -7.81
C LEU A 191 12.92 2.10 -8.64
N GLU A 192 13.95 2.66 -9.24
CA GLU A 192 15.09 1.91 -9.73
C GLU A 192 15.98 1.50 -8.55
N ASP A 193 16.75 0.43 -8.71
CA ASP A 193 17.73 0.04 -7.71
C ASP A 193 18.81 1.16 -7.59
N PRO A 194 18.80 1.92 -6.48
CA PRO A 194 19.66 3.08 -6.28
C PRO A 194 21.14 2.68 -6.22
N GLU A 195 21.45 1.48 -5.73
CA GLU A 195 22.83 1.00 -5.62
C GLU A 195 23.41 0.69 -6.98
N THR A 196 22.64 -0.02 -7.81
CA THR A 196 23.00 -0.30 -9.21
C THR A 196 23.08 0.99 -10.02
N ARG A 197 22.13 1.91 -9.84
CA ARG A 197 22.06 3.18 -10.58
C ARG A 197 23.19 4.14 -10.23
N LEU A 198 23.49 4.29 -8.95
CA LEU A 198 24.42 5.31 -8.45
C LEU A 198 25.81 4.76 -8.12
N ASN A 199 26.02 3.44 -8.23
CA ASN A 199 27.23 2.75 -7.78
C ASN A 199 27.56 3.07 -6.32
N LEU A 200 26.53 2.99 -5.47
CA LEU A 200 26.59 3.19 -4.01
C LEU A 200 26.22 1.89 -3.29
N ASN A 201 26.56 1.79 -2.01
CA ASN A 201 26.23 0.63 -1.19
C ASN A 201 25.80 1.11 0.19
N PHE A 202 24.49 1.13 0.44
CA PHE A 202 23.90 1.57 1.70
C PHE A 202 24.03 0.47 2.76
N ASP A 203 24.13 0.87 4.03
CA ASP A 203 24.12 -0.10 5.13
C ASP A 203 22.73 -0.71 5.34
N TYR A 204 21.68 0.00 4.93
CA TYR A 204 20.29 -0.44 4.97
C TYR A 204 19.44 0.39 4.00
N ILE A 205 18.46 -0.22 3.36
CA ILE A 205 17.45 0.44 2.53
C ILE A 205 16.06 0.14 3.10
N ALA A 206 15.43 1.18 3.63
CA ALA A 206 14.09 1.17 4.23
C ALA A 206 13.05 1.60 3.19
N LEU A 207 12.18 0.67 2.79
CA LEU A 207 11.11 0.90 1.82
C LEU A 207 9.71 0.79 2.45
N GLY A 208 8.80 1.64 1.98
CA GLY A 208 7.34 1.50 2.13
C GLY A 208 6.66 1.59 0.77
N HIS A 209 5.33 1.50 0.73
CA HIS A 209 4.41 1.36 -0.43
C HIS A 209 3.87 -0.07 -0.57
N TYR A 210 4.73 -1.08 -0.43
CA TYR A 210 4.31 -2.48 -0.54
C TYR A 210 3.88 -3.02 0.83
N HIS A 211 2.58 -3.29 0.98
CA HIS A 211 1.96 -3.62 2.27
C HIS A 211 2.32 -5.00 2.86
N ARG A 212 3.23 -5.76 2.23
CA ARG A 212 3.74 -7.02 2.75
C ARG A 212 5.20 -6.88 3.13
N PHE A 213 5.58 -7.43 4.28
CA PHE A 213 6.99 -7.62 4.60
C PHE A 213 7.69 -8.40 3.48
N LEU A 214 8.75 -7.82 2.94
CA LEU A 214 9.54 -8.40 1.87
C LEU A 214 11.01 -8.02 2.04
N ALA A 215 11.87 -9.02 2.15
CA ALA A 215 13.31 -8.86 2.00
C ALA A 215 13.67 -8.97 0.52
N ILE A 216 14.13 -7.87 -0.08
CA ILE A 216 14.60 -7.86 -1.48
C ILE A 216 15.98 -8.50 -1.56
N ASN A 217 16.86 -8.13 -0.62
CA ASN A 217 18.19 -8.70 -0.41
C ASN A 217 18.50 -8.71 1.10
N ASP A 218 19.78 -8.73 1.50
CA ASP A 218 20.21 -8.80 2.90
C ASP A 218 20.16 -7.47 3.67
N HIS A 219 19.92 -6.34 3.01
CA HIS A 219 19.85 -5.01 3.64
C HIS A 219 18.71 -4.11 3.10
N THR A 220 17.92 -4.58 2.14
CA THR A 220 16.79 -3.86 1.52
C THR A 220 15.47 -4.52 1.85
N PHE A 221 14.57 -3.78 2.50
CA PHE A 221 13.32 -4.33 3.01
C PHE A 221 12.13 -3.40 2.79
N TYR A 222 11.01 -3.99 2.38
CA TYR A 222 9.69 -3.45 2.72
C TYR A 222 9.29 -3.95 4.10
N SER A 223 8.90 -3.04 4.98
CA SER A 223 8.39 -3.41 6.31
C SER A 223 6.95 -3.95 6.25
N GLY A 224 6.18 -3.57 5.22
CA GLY A 224 4.76 -3.84 5.12
C GLY A 224 3.93 -2.86 5.96
N SER A 225 2.60 -2.99 5.87
CA SER A 225 1.68 -2.12 6.60
C SER A 225 1.49 -2.55 8.05
N THR A 226 1.16 -1.60 8.93
CA THR A 226 0.81 -1.91 10.33
C THR A 226 -0.63 -2.42 10.47
N GLU A 227 -1.49 -2.19 9.49
CA GLU A 227 -2.81 -2.81 9.33
C GLU A 227 -3.19 -2.80 7.84
N ARG A 228 -4.03 -3.75 7.43
CA ARG A 228 -4.34 -4.01 6.01
C ARG A 228 -5.49 -3.17 5.49
N THR A 229 -5.36 -2.58 4.30
CA THR A 229 -6.38 -1.70 3.73
C THR A 229 -7.41 -2.45 2.89
N SER A 230 -7.09 -3.66 2.41
CA SER A 230 -7.98 -4.41 1.52
C SER A 230 -7.81 -5.94 1.60
N PHE A 231 -8.78 -6.70 1.08
CA PHE A 231 -8.69 -8.17 0.98
C PHE A 231 -7.58 -8.65 0.05
N ASN A 232 -6.99 -7.81 -0.80
CA ASN A 232 -5.80 -8.19 -1.57
C ASN A 232 -4.61 -8.51 -0.67
N GLU A 233 -4.64 -8.02 0.57
CA GLU A 233 -3.62 -8.26 1.58
C GLU A 233 -4.03 -9.35 2.58
N ALA A 234 -5.10 -10.09 2.29
CA ALA A 234 -5.50 -11.22 3.13
C ALA A 234 -4.36 -12.25 3.21
N GLY A 235 -3.99 -12.61 4.44
CA GLY A 235 -2.84 -13.48 4.71
C GLY A 235 -1.50 -12.74 4.83
N TYR A 236 -1.43 -11.44 4.56
CA TYR A 236 -0.25 -10.65 4.90
C TYR A 236 -0.18 -10.44 6.41
N THR A 237 1.05 -10.38 6.91
CA THR A 237 1.35 -10.04 8.30
C THR A 237 1.58 -8.55 8.41
N SER A 238 1.12 -7.97 9.51
CA SER A 238 1.39 -6.57 9.85
C SER A 238 2.48 -6.49 10.92
N GLY A 239 3.35 -5.47 10.86
CA GLY A 239 4.49 -5.43 11.77
C GLY A 239 5.47 -4.29 11.53
N TYR A 240 6.66 -4.45 12.08
CA TYR A 240 7.80 -3.55 11.94
C TYR A 240 9.11 -4.36 11.95
N ILE A 241 10.19 -3.74 11.50
CA ILE A 241 11.54 -4.32 11.54
C ILE A 241 12.32 -3.65 12.67
N PHE A 242 12.90 -4.44 13.57
CA PHE A 242 13.91 -3.99 14.53
C PHE A 242 15.30 -4.32 13.98
N GLY A 243 16.13 -3.31 13.78
CA GLY A 243 17.45 -3.44 13.18
C GLY A 243 18.59 -3.00 14.09
N ASP A 244 19.74 -3.65 13.98
CA ASP A 244 21.01 -3.19 14.57
C ASP A 244 22.09 -3.08 13.49
N LEU A 245 22.49 -1.85 13.19
CA LEU A 245 23.50 -1.54 12.17
C LEU A 245 24.87 -2.12 12.51
N THR A 246 25.20 -2.27 13.80
CA THR A 246 26.52 -2.73 14.23
C THR A 246 26.66 -4.24 14.03
N THR A 247 25.62 -5.02 14.34
CA THR A 247 25.63 -6.48 14.11
C THR A 247 25.10 -6.86 12.73
N ARG A 248 24.49 -5.91 12.00
CA ARG A 248 23.76 -6.14 10.75
C ARG A 248 22.67 -7.21 10.89
N GLU A 249 21.96 -7.17 12.02
CA GLU A 249 20.81 -8.04 12.27
C GLU A 249 19.51 -7.29 12.08
N TRP A 250 18.60 -7.87 11.31
CA TRP A 250 17.27 -7.32 11.02
C TRP A 250 16.21 -8.33 11.39
N ARG A 251 15.30 -7.97 12.30
CA ARG A 251 14.26 -8.88 12.79
C ARG A 251 12.90 -8.27 12.51
N TYR A 252 12.08 -8.99 11.77
CA TYR A 252 10.68 -8.62 11.56
C TYR A 252 9.84 -9.06 12.77
N HIS A 253 9.11 -8.13 13.35
CA HIS A 253 8.22 -8.33 14.49
C HIS A 253 6.77 -8.11 14.04
N GLN A 254 5.98 -9.16 14.12
CA GLN A 254 4.55 -9.08 13.83
C GLN A 254 3.81 -8.42 14.98
N ILE A 255 2.82 -7.58 14.64
CA ILE A 255 1.87 -7.02 15.60
C ILE A 255 0.48 -7.60 15.35
N PRO A 256 -0.34 -7.78 16.40
CA PRO A 256 -1.73 -8.18 16.24
C PRO A 256 -2.51 -7.16 15.39
N ALA A 257 -3.30 -7.68 14.46
CA ALA A 257 -4.14 -6.92 13.54
C ALA A 257 -5.44 -7.72 13.28
N ARG A 258 -6.54 -7.07 12.85
CA ARG A 258 -7.85 -7.75 12.72
C ARG A 258 -7.74 -8.95 11.78
N PRO A 259 -8.18 -10.17 12.14
CA PRO A 259 -8.05 -11.30 11.23
C PRO A 259 -8.72 -11.03 9.88
N MET A 260 -8.01 -11.27 8.79
CA MET A 260 -8.50 -11.07 7.43
C MET A 260 -8.21 -12.33 6.62
N LEU A 261 -9.26 -13.06 6.26
CA LEU A 261 -9.16 -14.45 5.78
C LEU A 261 -9.90 -14.63 4.46
N ARG A 262 -9.28 -15.38 3.53
CA ARG A 262 -9.96 -15.90 2.34
C ARG A 262 -10.39 -17.33 2.63
N LEU A 263 -11.69 -17.54 2.77
CA LEU A 263 -12.28 -18.87 2.93
C LEU A 263 -12.14 -19.63 1.61
N ARG A 264 -11.97 -20.95 1.69
CA ARG A 264 -11.88 -21.78 0.48
C ARG A 264 -13.14 -21.57 -0.38
N PRO A 265 -13.00 -21.40 -1.71
CA PRO A 265 -14.14 -21.14 -2.58
C PRO A 265 -15.17 -22.28 -2.56
N VAL A 266 -16.40 -21.95 -2.95
CA VAL A 266 -17.49 -22.91 -3.19
C VAL A 266 -17.73 -22.95 -4.69
N ASN A 267 -17.52 -24.12 -5.30
CA ASN A 267 -17.87 -24.33 -6.70
C ASN A 267 -19.38 -24.56 -6.81
N ALA A 268 -20.09 -23.65 -7.46
CA ALA A 268 -21.54 -23.66 -7.66
C ALA A 268 -21.99 -24.44 -8.91
N LYS A 269 -21.05 -24.92 -9.75
CA LYS A 269 -21.37 -25.60 -11.01
C LYS A 269 -22.24 -26.82 -10.77
N GLY A 270 -23.41 -26.82 -11.42
CA GLY A 270 -24.38 -27.92 -11.34
C GLY A 270 -25.03 -28.12 -9.97
N LYS A 271 -24.85 -27.20 -9.02
CA LYS A 271 -25.47 -27.28 -7.69
C LYS A 271 -26.80 -26.54 -7.66
N SER A 272 -27.72 -27.06 -6.85
CA SER A 272 -28.93 -26.35 -6.43
C SER A 272 -28.60 -25.21 -5.47
N ARG A 273 -29.57 -24.30 -5.27
CA ARG A 273 -29.49 -23.24 -4.27
C ARG A 273 -29.23 -23.81 -2.88
N GLU A 274 -29.97 -24.86 -2.52
CA GLU A 274 -29.91 -25.48 -1.19
C GLU A 274 -28.52 -26.08 -0.91
N GLU A 275 -27.90 -26.72 -1.90
CA GLU A 275 -26.54 -27.26 -1.79
C GLU A 275 -25.49 -26.14 -1.61
N ILE A 276 -25.61 -25.03 -2.35
CA ILE A 276 -24.72 -23.87 -2.20
C ILE A 276 -24.86 -23.26 -0.80
N MET A 277 -26.10 -23.01 -0.36
CA MET A 277 -26.35 -22.44 0.96
C MET A 277 -25.79 -23.34 2.08
N ALA A 278 -25.98 -24.66 1.97
CA ALA A 278 -25.46 -25.62 2.94
C ALA A 278 -23.92 -25.64 2.97
N GLU A 279 -23.25 -25.61 1.81
CA GLU A 279 -21.79 -25.62 1.76
C GLU A 279 -21.18 -24.31 2.25
N VAL A 280 -21.79 -23.16 1.95
CA VAL A 280 -21.36 -21.87 2.50
C VAL A 280 -21.52 -21.87 4.02
N ALA A 281 -22.64 -22.39 4.54
CA ALA A 281 -22.88 -22.46 5.99
C ALA A 281 -21.81 -23.29 6.73
N GLN A 282 -21.30 -24.36 6.12
CA GLN A 282 -20.21 -25.17 6.68
C GLN A 282 -18.90 -24.38 6.86
N ARG A 283 -18.74 -23.23 6.17
CA ARG A 283 -17.55 -22.37 6.31
C ARG A 283 -17.69 -21.34 7.41
N SER A 284 -18.89 -21.18 7.98
CA SER A 284 -19.13 -20.30 9.11
C SER A 284 -18.78 -21.02 10.41
N THR A 285 -17.54 -20.86 10.85
CA THR A 285 -17.02 -21.48 12.07
C THR A 285 -16.83 -20.44 13.18
N ALA A 286 -16.87 -20.88 14.43
CA ALA A 286 -16.86 -19.97 15.59
C ALA A 286 -15.53 -19.21 15.77
N ASP A 287 -14.42 -19.76 15.27
CA ASP A 287 -13.09 -19.13 15.27
C ASP A 287 -12.97 -17.91 14.33
N LEU A 288 -13.97 -17.68 13.47
CA LEU A 288 -14.05 -16.49 12.61
C LEU A 288 -14.64 -15.27 13.32
N ALA A 289 -14.92 -15.35 14.62
CA ALA A 289 -15.46 -14.25 15.38
C ALA A 289 -14.61 -12.98 15.21
N GLU A 290 -15.25 -11.84 14.90
CA GLU A 290 -14.60 -10.54 14.66
C GLU A 290 -13.63 -10.48 13.46
N ALA A 291 -13.53 -11.54 12.66
CA ALA A 291 -12.71 -11.57 11.45
C ALA A 291 -13.39 -10.87 10.27
N MET A 292 -12.59 -10.35 9.35
CA MET A 292 -13.01 -10.03 7.99
C MET A 292 -12.80 -11.27 7.13
N VAL A 293 -13.84 -11.79 6.49
CA VAL A 293 -13.75 -13.02 5.71
C VAL A 293 -14.26 -12.80 4.30
N SER A 294 -13.54 -13.32 3.32
CA SER A 294 -13.95 -13.31 1.91
C SER A 294 -14.22 -14.74 1.44
N LEU A 295 -15.33 -14.97 0.73
CA LEU A 295 -15.66 -16.26 0.13
C LEU A 295 -16.09 -16.07 -1.32
N GLU A 296 -15.49 -16.83 -2.22
CA GLU A 296 -15.84 -16.83 -3.64
C GLU A 296 -16.81 -17.97 -3.98
N LEU A 297 -17.93 -17.60 -4.61
CA LEU A 297 -18.81 -18.52 -5.33
C LEU A 297 -18.35 -18.62 -6.77
N GLN A 298 -17.77 -19.75 -7.14
CA GLN A 298 -17.20 -20.00 -8.47
C GLN A 298 -18.18 -20.72 -9.37
N GLN A 299 -18.13 -20.41 -10.67
CA GLN A 299 -18.95 -21.10 -11.69
C GLN A 299 -20.45 -21.05 -11.36
N LEU A 300 -20.94 -19.88 -10.94
CA LEU A 300 -22.35 -19.68 -10.65
C LEU A 300 -23.12 -19.42 -11.96
N SER A 301 -24.17 -20.20 -12.24
CA SER A 301 -25.01 -19.94 -13.41
C SER A 301 -25.81 -18.64 -13.24
N ARG A 302 -26.16 -17.97 -14.34
CA ARG A 302 -26.94 -16.72 -14.30
C ARG A 302 -28.32 -16.92 -13.67
N ASP A 303 -28.96 -18.04 -13.96
CA ASP A 303 -30.28 -18.36 -13.41
C ASP A 303 -30.21 -18.52 -11.90
N LEU A 304 -29.16 -19.16 -11.40
CA LEU A 304 -28.98 -19.36 -9.96
C LEU A 304 -28.58 -18.07 -9.26
N TYR A 305 -27.76 -17.22 -9.89
CA TYR A 305 -27.44 -15.89 -9.38
C TYR A 305 -28.69 -15.06 -9.08
N LEU A 306 -29.69 -15.08 -9.97
CA LEU A 306 -30.95 -14.35 -9.78
C LEU A 306 -31.86 -14.96 -8.70
N GLN A 307 -31.65 -16.22 -8.34
CA GLN A 307 -32.44 -16.95 -7.35
C GLN A 307 -31.82 -16.96 -5.94
N LEU A 308 -30.53 -16.64 -5.82
CA LEU A 308 -29.83 -16.63 -4.55
C LEU A 308 -30.27 -15.44 -3.68
N ASP A 309 -30.65 -15.73 -2.44
CA ASP A 309 -30.81 -14.70 -1.40
C ASP A 309 -29.43 -14.37 -0.83
N PHE A 310 -28.82 -13.32 -1.37
CA PHE A 310 -27.53 -12.82 -0.91
C PHE A 310 -27.56 -12.32 0.54
N ALA A 311 -28.69 -11.78 1.01
CA ALA A 311 -28.83 -11.39 2.40
C ALA A 311 -28.90 -12.61 3.33
N ALA A 312 -29.45 -13.74 2.86
CA ALA A 312 -29.39 -15.00 3.61
C ALA A 312 -27.96 -15.52 3.71
N LEU A 313 -27.15 -15.40 2.66
CA LEU A 313 -25.72 -15.75 2.71
C LEU A 313 -24.98 -14.90 3.75
N ASP A 314 -25.26 -13.60 3.80
CA ASP A 314 -24.66 -12.70 4.79
C ASP A 314 -25.05 -13.08 6.23
N ARG A 315 -26.30 -13.52 6.44
CA ARG A 315 -26.79 -14.02 7.72
C ARG A 315 -26.18 -15.36 8.16
N LEU A 316 -25.46 -16.08 7.28
CA LEU A 316 -24.74 -17.30 7.67
C LEU A 316 -23.49 -17.01 8.49
N PHE A 317 -22.97 -15.78 8.45
CA PHE A 317 -21.75 -15.36 9.16
C PHE A 317 -22.05 -14.27 10.22
N PRO A 318 -22.96 -14.51 11.20
CA PRO A 318 -23.33 -13.47 12.16
C PRO A 318 -22.20 -13.05 13.11
N GLN A 319 -21.19 -13.91 13.29
CA GLN A 319 -20.05 -13.71 14.18
C GLN A 319 -18.91 -12.92 13.56
N VAL A 320 -18.84 -12.85 12.23
CA VAL A 320 -17.71 -12.23 11.54
C VAL A 320 -17.89 -10.71 11.53
N PHE A 321 -16.77 -9.99 11.60
CA PHE A 321 -16.79 -8.54 11.50
C PHE A 321 -17.28 -8.08 10.13
N HIS A 322 -16.87 -8.72 9.04
CA HIS A 322 -17.37 -8.42 7.69
C HIS A 322 -17.27 -9.64 6.80
N PHE A 323 -18.32 -9.88 6.00
CA PHE A 323 -18.35 -10.92 4.98
C PHE A 323 -18.29 -10.29 3.59
N ASP A 324 -17.17 -10.49 2.90
CA ASP A 324 -16.96 -10.11 1.52
C ASP A 324 -17.32 -11.30 0.61
N ARG A 325 -18.39 -11.14 -0.15
CA ARG A 325 -18.87 -12.19 -1.06
C ARG A 325 -18.38 -11.89 -2.48
N GLN A 326 -17.51 -12.75 -2.99
CA GLN A 326 -17.04 -12.71 -4.36
C GLN A 326 -17.84 -13.68 -5.23
N ILE A 327 -18.16 -13.30 -6.46
CA ILE A 327 -18.98 -14.12 -7.36
C ILE A 327 -18.33 -14.17 -8.73
N SER A 328 -18.09 -15.39 -9.20
CA SER A 328 -17.60 -15.69 -10.55
C SER A 328 -18.64 -16.52 -11.29
N LEU A 329 -19.17 -15.98 -12.39
CA LEU A 329 -20.21 -16.62 -13.20
C LEU A 329 -19.62 -17.69 -14.13
N GLU A 330 -20.43 -18.68 -14.50
CA GLU A 330 -20.05 -19.64 -15.54
C GLU A 330 -19.73 -18.91 -16.85
N THR A 331 -18.56 -19.19 -17.40
CA THR A 331 -18.19 -18.76 -18.76
C THR A 331 -18.84 -19.73 -19.73
N THR A 332 -19.98 -19.37 -20.32
CA THR A 332 -20.53 -20.10 -21.46
C THR A 332 -19.57 -19.94 -22.63
N ALA A 333 -19.11 -21.06 -23.23
CA ALA A 333 -18.26 -21.10 -24.43
C ALA A 333 -18.95 -20.57 -25.71
N VAL A 334 -19.96 -19.72 -25.56
CA VAL A 334 -20.66 -18.98 -26.63
C VAL A 334 -20.52 -17.48 -26.32
N ASN A 335 -19.28 -17.03 -26.20
CA ASN A 335 -18.77 -15.69 -26.49
C ASN A 335 -17.34 -15.58 -25.94
N GLU A 336 -16.37 -16.03 -26.73
CA GLU A 336 -14.96 -15.63 -26.60
C GLU A 336 -14.74 -14.15 -26.99
N ARG A 337 -15.62 -13.26 -26.54
CA ARG A 337 -15.41 -11.82 -26.59
C ARG A 337 -16.01 -11.21 -25.33
N SER A 338 -15.13 -10.76 -24.44
CA SER A 338 -15.41 -10.04 -23.19
C SER A 338 -15.46 -10.93 -21.93
N SER A 339 -14.29 -11.43 -21.51
CA SER A 339 -14.02 -11.60 -20.08
C SER A 339 -12.56 -11.25 -19.80
N VAL A 340 -12.31 -9.94 -19.78
CA VAL A 340 -11.15 -9.36 -19.08
C VAL A 340 -11.77 -8.39 -18.09
N THR A 341 -11.45 -8.56 -16.81
CA THR A 341 -11.51 -7.54 -15.76
C THR A 341 -11.15 -6.17 -16.37
N PRO A 342 -11.78 -5.03 -16.06
CA PRO A 342 -11.48 -3.77 -16.75
C PRO A 342 -10.11 -3.22 -16.29
N ALA A 343 -9.04 -3.85 -16.76
CA ALA A 343 -7.82 -3.13 -17.07
C ALA A 343 -8.11 -2.47 -18.42
N LEU A 344 -8.24 -1.15 -18.41
CA LEU A 344 -8.19 -0.37 -19.65
C LEU A 344 -6.86 -0.73 -20.32
N GLY A 345 -6.94 -1.33 -21.51
CA GLY A 345 -5.78 -1.51 -22.37
C GLY A 345 -5.24 -0.15 -22.83
N SER A 346 -4.20 -0.15 -23.65
CA SER A 346 -3.76 1.10 -24.28
C SER A 346 -4.93 1.73 -25.05
N LEU A 347 -4.93 3.07 -25.19
CA LEU A 347 -6.01 3.77 -25.90
C LEU A 347 -6.24 3.19 -27.30
N ARG A 348 -5.16 2.71 -27.93
CA ARG A 348 -5.15 2.00 -29.21
C ARG A 348 -5.89 0.66 -29.16
N GLU A 349 -5.69 -0.13 -28.11
CA GLU A 349 -6.37 -1.40 -27.91
C GLU A 349 -7.86 -1.22 -27.60
N GLU A 350 -8.21 -0.20 -26.81
CA GLU A 350 -9.61 0.13 -26.52
C GLU A 350 -10.32 0.68 -27.76
N PHE A 351 -9.65 1.49 -28.58
CA PHE A 351 -10.19 2.01 -29.83
C PHE A 351 -10.49 0.89 -30.84
N ALA A 352 -9.54 -0.04 -31.03
CA ALA A 352 -9.75 -1.22 -31.88
C ALA A 352 -10.92 -2.09 -31.36
N ARG A 353 -10.99 -2.29 -30.04
CA ARG A 353 -12.08 -3.04 -29.39
C ARG A 353 -13.44 -2.35 -29.56
N HIS A 354 -13.48 -1.02 -29.52
CA HIS A 354 -14.68 -0.22 -29.75
C HIS A 354 -15.19 -0.39 -31.19
N LEU A 355 -14.31 -0.27 -32.19
CA LEU A 355 -14.68 -0.46 -33.59
C LEU A 355 -15.20 -1.87 -33.87
N GLN A 356 -14.59 -2.91 -33.29
CA GLN A 356 -15.07 -4.28 -33.43
C GLN A 356 -16.44 -4.53 -32.81
N LYS A 357 -16.80 -3.81 -31.74
CA LYS A 357 -18.14 -3.89 -31.12
C LYS A 357 -19.23 -3.20 -31.95
N HIS A 358 -18.87 -2.32 -32.88
CA HIS A 358 -19.80 -1.57 -33.73
C HIS A 358 -19.65 -1.93 -35.21
N ALA A 359 -19.16 -3.15 -35.46
CA ALA A 359 -19.03 -3.74 -36.78
C ALA A 359 -20.38 -4.22 -37.34
N ASP A 360 -21.33 -3.32 -37.57
CA ASP A 360 -22.64 -3.62 -38.16
C ASP A 360 -22.63 -3.68 -39.70
N GLY A 361 -21.43 -3.58 -40.31
CA GLY A 361 -21.22 -3.64 -41.75
C GLY A 361 -21.40 -2.31 -42.48
N SER A 362 -21.78 -1.23 -41.79
CA SER A 362 -21.95 0.11 -42.38
C SER A 362 -20.67 0.96 -42.39
N LEU A 363 -19.68 0.59 -41.58
CA LEU A 363 -18.46 1.37 -41.36
C LEU A 363 -17.23 0.69 -42.00
N PRO A 364 -16.31 1.44 -42.63
CA PRO A 364 -15.06 0.92 -43.17
C PRO A 364 -14.03 0.72 -42.04
N ILE A 365 -14.23 -0.34 -41.24
CA ILE A 365 -13.49 -0.60 -39.99
C ILE A 365 -11.98 -0.60 -40.19
N ALA A 366 -11.48 -1.27 -41.23
CA ALA A 366 -10.03 -1.34 -41.49
C ALA A 366 -9.40 0.04 -41.76
N GLU A 367 -10.16 0.94 -42.38
CA GLU A 367 -9.70 2.31 -42.64
C GLU A 367 -9.77 3.18 -41.38
N LEU A 368 -10.82 3.01 -40.57
CA LEU A 368 -10.95 3.69 -39.27
C LEU A 368 -9.89 3.23 -38.26
N GLU A 369 -9.57 1.94 -38.21
CA GLU A 369 -8.48 1.40 -37.39
C GLU A 369 -7.12 1.98 -37.82
N ARG A 370 -6.87 2.07 -39.13
CA ARG A 370 -5.64 2.65 -39.67
C ARG A 370 -5.51 4.14 -39.32
N LEU A 371 -6.57 4.92 -39.54
CA LEU A 371 -6.58 6.36 -39.25
C LEU A 371 -6.49 6.64 -37.75
N GLY A 372 -7.23 5.90 -36.92
CA GLY A 372 -7.17 6.06 -35.46
C GLY A 372 -5.81 5.71 -34.89
N ALA A 373 -5.16 4.63 -35.37
CA ALA A 373 -3.80 4.30 -34.96
C ALA A 373 -2.79 5.38 -35.37
N GLN A 374 -2.97 6.02 -36.53
CA GLN A 374 -2.13 7.12 -36.98
C GLN A 374 -2.29 8.35 -36.08
N PHE A 375 -3.52 8.80 -35.81
CA PHE A 375 -3.76 9.98 -34.97
C PHE A 375 -3.32 9.78 -33.52
N LEU A 376 -3.48 8.57 -32.98
CA LEU A 376 -3.00 8.26 -31.63
C LEU A 376 -1.47 8.31 -31.55
N ALA A 377 -0.77 7.80 -32.57
CA ALA A 377 0.70 7.89 -32.63
C ALA A 377 1.19 9.35 -32.82
N GLU A 378 0.48 10.15 -33.62
CA GLU A 378 0.78 11.59 -33.79
C GLU A 378 0.58 12.38 -32.49
N ALA A 379 -0.48 12.07 -31.73
CA ALA A 379 -0.73 12.68 -30.42
C ALA A 379 0.33 12.27 -29.38
N GLU A 380 0.69 10.99 -29.31
CA GLU A 380 1.76 10.49 -28.43
C GLU A 380 3.12 11.14 -28.77
N ALA A 381 3.42 11.35 -30.05
CA ALA A 381 4.63 12.04 -30.48
C ALA A 381 4.65 13.52 -30.09
N GLN A 382 3.50 14.22 -30.18
CA GLN A 382 3.37 15.62 -29.77
C GLN A 382 3.47 15.80 -28.24
N GLU A 383 3.00 14.84 -27.45
CA GLU A 383 3.17 14.85 -25.98
C GLU A 383 4.62 14.58 -25.55
N LEU A 384 5.43 13.89 -26.38
CA LEU A 384 6.85 13.66 -26.12
C LEU A 384 7.75 14.83 -26.54
N GLU A 385 7.27 15.71 -27.44
CA GLU A 385 7.99 16.89 -27.91
C GLU A 385 7.66 18.18 -27.12
N ALA A 386 6.59 18.15 -26.29
CA ALA A 386 6.15 19.23 -25.42
C ALA A 386 6.65 19.05 -23.97
#